data_AF-A0A530HA12-F1
#
_entry.id   AF-A0A530HA12-F1
#
_cell.length_a   1.000
_cell.length_b   1.000
_cell.length_c   1.000
_cell.angle_alpha   90.00
_cell.angle_beta   90.00
_cell.angle_gamma   90.00
#
_symmetry.space_group_name_H-M   'P 1'
#
loop_
_entity.id
_entity.type
_entity.pdbx_description
1 polymer ?
#
loop_
_entity_poly.entity_id
_entity_poly.type
_entity_poly.pdbx_seq_one_letter_code
_entity_poly.pdbx_strand_id
1 'polypeptide(L)' 'MTPEVIAKSSNYVLYANGNKASQQFVDKAILEDPAVYPDEETTKKLYTVKPYDPKTQRVITRTWTKIVTGQ' A
#
# COMPACT_ATOMS: atom_id res chain seq x y z
N MET A 1 7.49 18.63 2.65
CA MET A 1 6.46 17.90 3.43
C MET A 1 6.86 17.99 4.89
N THR A 2 5.93 18.31 5.79
CA THR A 2 6.22 18.43 7.24
C THR A 2 6.18 17.03 7.90
N PRO A 3 7.30 16.52 8.45
CA PRO A 3 7.40 15.15 8.96
C PRO A 3 6.38 14.79 10.05
N GLU A 4 6.10 15.70 10.98
CA GLU A 4 5.18 15.50 12.10
C GLU A 4 3.73 15.39 11.62
N VAL A 5 3.38 16.15 10.56
CA VAL A 5 2.04 16.13 9.99
C VAL A 5 1.75 14.79 9.33
N ILE A 6 2.70 14.26 8.55
CA ILE A 6 2.49 12.97 7.88
C ILE A 6 2.54 11.79 8.87
N ALA A 7 3.35 11.88 9.92
CA ALA A 7 3.37 10.89 10.98
C ALA A 7 2.02 10.80 11.72
N LYS A 8 1.38 11.94 12.01
CA LYS A 8 0.01 11.96 12.59
C LYS A 8 -0.99 11.23 11.70
N SER A 9 -0.92 11.42 10.38
CA SER A 9 -1.77 10.68 9.45
C SER A 9 -1.50 9.19 9.53
N SER A 10 -0.23 8.77 9.49
CA SER A 10 0.16 7.35 9.63
C SER A 10 -0.31 6.74 10.95
N ASN A 11 -0.20 7.46 12.07
CA ASN A 11 -0.66 6.98 13.38
C ASN A 11 -2.17 6.77 13.43
N TYR A 12 -2.93 7.61 12.73
CA TYR A 12 -4.39 7.51 12.70
C TYR A 12 -4.90 6.42 11.73
N VAL A 13 -4.35 6.34 10.52
CA VAL A 13 -4.87 5.46 9.47
C VAL A 13 -4.13 4.12 9.36
N LEU A 14 -3.04 3.94 10.11
CA LEU A 14 -2.25 2.70 10.14
C LEU A 14 -1.59 2.35 8.80
N TYR A 15 -1.16 3.35 8.03
CA TYR A 15 -0.42 3.16 6.78
C TYR A 15 0.99 3.75 6.85
N ALA A 16 1.96 3.01 6.27
CA ALA A 16 3.29 3.53 6.01
C ALA A 16 3.24 4.68 5.00
N ASN A 17 3.94 5.76 5.33
CA ASN A 17 4.10 6.92 4.44
C ASN A 17 5.49 6.94 3.79
N GLY A 18 5.63 7.70 2.70
CA GLY A 18 6.88 7.80 1.92
C GLY A 18 7.94 8.77 2.48
N ASN A 19 7.75 9.36 3.66
CA ASN A 19 8.67 10.33 4.24
C ASN A 19 9.51 9.70 5.35
N LYS A 20 10.77 9.36 5.04
CA LYS A 20 11.72 8.75 6.00
C LYS A 20 11.95 9.61 7.25
N ALA A 21 11.98 10.94 7.12
CA ALA A 21 12.18 11.84 8.27
C ALA A 21 11.02 11.82 9.27
N SER A 22 9.84 11.34 8.85
CA SER A 22 8.65 11.23 9.71
C SER A 22 8.70 10.06 10.69
N GLN A 23 9.53 9.05 10.43
CA GLN A 23 9.53 7.80 11.21
C GLN A 23 9.83 8.01 12.70
N GLN A 24 10.59 9.04 13.06
CA GLN A 24 10.85 9.41 14.47
C GLN A 24 9.58 9.87 15.23
N PHE A 25 8.53 10.27 14.50
CA PHE A 25 7.26 10.75 15.04
C PHE A 25 6.12 9.72 14.90
N VAL A 26 6.38 8.58 14.26
CA VAL A 26 5.41 7.49 14.12
C VAL A 26 5.40 6.67 15.41
N ASP A 27 4.22 6.23 15.84
CA ASP A 27 4.10 5.40 17.04
C ASP A 27 4.89 4.10 16.87
N LYS A 28 5.66 3.73 17.90
CA LYS A 28 6.56 2.57 17.84
C LYS A 28 5.82 1.28 17.48
N ALA A 29 4.60 1.09 18.00
CA ALA A 29 3.76 -0.06 17.70
C ALA A 29 3.39 -0.16 16.20
N ILE A 30 3.35 0.95 15.48
CA ILE A 30 3.07 0.99 14.03
C ILE A 30 4.37 0.82 13.25
N LEU A 31 5.45 1.49 13.68
CA LEU A 31 6.75 1.42 13.00
C LEU A 31 7.37 0.01 13.07
N GLU A 32 7.07 -0.74 14.13
CA GLU A 32 7.51 -2.13 14.33
C GLU A 32 6.52 -3.18 13.81
N ASP A 33 5.34 -2.77 13.31
CA ASP A 33 4.37 -3.71 12.73
C ASP A 33 4.80 -4.12 11.30
N PRO A 34 5.19 -5.39 11.06
CA PRO A 34 5.61 -5.84 9.74
C PRO A 34 4.47 -5.85 8.70
N ALA A 35 3.20 -5.76 9.12
CA ALA A 35 2.08 -5.58 8.20
C ALA A 35 2.03 -4.15 7.62
N VAL A 36 2.61 -3.17 8.33
CA VAL A 36 2.68 -1.76 7.92
C VAL A 36 4.05 -1.42 7.34
N TYR A 37 5.12 -1.78 8.05
CA TYR A 37 6.52 -1.63 7.64
C TYR A 37 7.16 -3.01 7.45
N PRO A 38 6.96 -3.66 6.29
CA PRO A 38 7.47 -5.00 6.04
C PRO A 38 9.00 -5.06 6.05
N ASP A 39 9.53 -6.22 6.39
CA ASP A 39 10.96 -6.50 6.33
C ASP A 39 11.48 -6.57 4.88
N GLU A 40 12.80 -6.65 4.74
CA GLU A 40 13.46 -6.67 3.43
C GLU A 40 13.11 -7.92 2.62
N GLU A 41 12.95 -9.09 3.27
CA GLU A 41 12.59 -10.34 2.60
C GLU A 41 11.17 -10.29 2.02
N THR A 42 10.22 -9.72 2.75
CA THR A 42 8.86 -9.50 2.31
C THR A 42 8.80 -8.45 1.22
N THR A 43 9.53 -7.34 1.39
CA THR A 43 9.61 -6.26 0.38
C THR A 43 10.10 -6.77 -0.96
N LYS A 44 11.09 -7.69 -0.99
CA LYS A 44 11.61 -8.31 -2.22
C LYS A 44 10.59 -9.18 -2.97
N LYS A 45 9.53 -9.65 -2.30
CA LYS A 45 8.46 -10.45 -2.90
C LYS A 45 7.31 -9.60 -3.44
N LEU A 46 7.26 -8.32 -3.10
CA LEU A 46 6.22 -7.41 -3.57
C LEU A 46 6.45 -7.03 -5.04
N TYR A 47 5.38 -6.74 -5.75
CA TYR A 47 5.42 -6.29 -7.14
C TYR A 47 4.50 -5.09 -7.34
N THR A 48 4.86 -4.22 -8.29
CA THR A 48 4.02 -3.11 -8.73
C THR A 48 3.23 -3.52 -9.97
N VAL A 49 1.99 -3.05 -10.06
CA VAL A 49 1.15 -3.28 -11.23
C VAL A 49 1.53 -2.28 -12.31
N LYS A 50 1.83 -2.76 -13.52
CA LYS A 50 2.01 -1.91 -14.71
C LYS A 50 0.67 -1.68 -15.40
N PRO A 51 0.49 -0.55 -16.11
CA PRO A 51 -0.70 -0.34 -16.93
C PRO A 51 -0.87 -1.47 -17.95
N TYR A 52 -2.09 -2.00 -18.05
CA TYR A 52 -2.45 -2.99 -19.06
C TYR A 52 -2.73 -2.32 -20.41
N ASP A 53 -2.47 -3.03 -21.50
CA ASP A 53 -2.95 -2.60 -22.81
C ASP A 53 -4.50 -2.64 -22.87
N PRO A 54 -5.14 -1.91 -23.80
CA PRO A 54 -6.60 -1.84 -23.86
C PRO A 54 -7.31 -3.19 -24.03
N LYS A 55 -6.70 -4.18 -24.71
CA LYS A 55 -7.31 -5.50 -24.90
C LYS A 55 -7.29 -6.27 -23.58
N THR A 56 -6.16 -6.28 -22.88
CA THR A 56 -6.01 -6.93 -21.58
C THR A 56 -6.91 -6.29 -20.52
N GLN A 57 -6.99 -4.95 -20.48
CA GLN A 57 -7.89 -4.24 -19.56
C GLN A 57 -9.36 -4.65 -19.73
N ARG A 58 -9.84 -4.82 -20.97
CA ARG A 58 -11.22 -5.29 -21.24
C ARG A 58 -11.48 -6.70 -20.70
N VAL A 59 -10.49 -7.59 -20.79
CA VAL A 59 -10.61 -8.95 -20.23
C VAL A 59 -10.74 -8.87 -18.72
N ILE A 60 -9.87 -8.11 -18.05
CA ILE A 60 -9.91 -7.91 -16.59
C ILE A 60 -11.28 -7.38 -16.16
N THR A 61 -11.79 -6.32 -16.80
CA THR A 61 -13.10 -5.74 -16.45
C THR A 61 -14.22 -6.75 -16.62
N ARG A 62 -14.29 -7.47 -17.75
CA ARG A 62 -15.35 -8.47 -17.98
C ARG A 62 -15.30 -9.62 -16.99
N THR A 63 -14.10 -10.14 -16.72
CA THR A 63 -13.91 -11.20 -15.73
C THR A 63 -14.33 -10.73 -14.34
N TRP A 64 -13.96 -9.50 -13.95
CA TRP A 64 -14.37 -8.95 -12.66
C TRP A 64 -15.89 -8.77 -12.56
N THR A 65 -16.54 -8.24 -13.60
CA THR A 65 -18.01 -8.15 -13.64
C THR A 65 -18.65 -9.52 -13.42
N LYS A 66 -18.18 -10.55 -14.12
CA LYS A 66 -18.67 -11.92 -13.96
C LYS A 66 -18.52 -12.42 -12.50
N ILE A 67 -17.36 -12.18 -11.88
CA ILE A 67 -17.09 -12.55 -10.48
C ILE A 67 -18.06 -11.86 -9.53
N VAL A 68 -18.24 -10.54 -9.64
CA VAL A 68 -19.08 -9.79 -8.69
C VAL A 68 -20.58 -9.96 -8.91
N THR A 69 -21.02 -10.33 -10.12
CA THR A 69 -22.44 -10.59 -10.41
C THR A 69 -22.83 -12.07 -10.32
N GLY A 70 -21.87 -12.98 -10.22
CA GLY A 70 -22.11 -14.43 -10.16
C GLY A 70 -22.59 -15.03 -11.48
N GLN A 71 -22.29 -14.38 -12.62
CA GLN A 71 -22.60 -14.88 -13.97
C GLN A 71 -21.57 -15.91 -14.46
#